data_AF-A0A0W0UZJ4-F1
#
_entry.id   AF-A0A0W0UZJ4-F1
#
_cell.length_a   1.000
_cell.length_b   1.000
_cell.length_c   1.000
_cell.angle_alpha   90.00
_cell.angle_beta   90.00
_cell.angle_gamma   90.00
#
_symmetry.space_group_name_H-M   'P 1'
#
loop_
_entity.id
_entity.type
_entity.pdbx_description
1 polymer ?
#
loop_
_entity_poly.entity_id
_entity_poly.type
_entity_poly.pdbx_seq_one_letter_code
_entity_poly.pdbx_strand_id
1 'polypeptide(L)'
;MPTIQELRAAKNKTTYLLEQEIDSGFYSELSNSLDKNERIKLAKEIVRHRDSSFPTLITKLSEACFKDKGPEFIRKGASDFLANILIELVKEAELKKDERQQFVKLFTQNKEASYPENYQFPPEVAYIFSKIHKVATSFDKKNGKERLVSSSDLGEVSEDKTDQEDAYSAKLASNLANKVFNVMVLDATPEEDLQRISLKLQGAVASEEKLSTYFREHIPAYPPSFADGYYLQRMLKYDTAIDQIEEKIANSAWKLGGFDFGFGFFQGGVKLDGVQNRVPHRVAKMYQLISEFRDKKGQYSEQDTYQLYVDIQKCAQEALENPRRGQKQSTKEFYNDVLNDVYLGTGEFEVEDDERARLVY
;
A
#
# COMPACT_ATOMS: atom_id res chain seq x y z
N MET A 1 -22.81 -13.91 -6.77
CA MET A 1 -21.65 -14.23 -5.93
C MET A 1 -20.42 -13.79 -6.70
N PRO A 2 -19.48 -13.06 -6.07
CA PRO A 2 -18.25 -12.63 -6.73
C PRO A 2 -17.41 -13.85 -7.15
N THR A 3 -16.66 -13.70 -8.23
CA THR A 3 -15.74 -14.74 -8.70
C THR A 3 -14.31 -14.22 -8.79
N ILE A 4 -13.35 -15.14 -8.64
CA ILE A 4 -11.92 -14.83 -8.82
C ILE A 4 -11.61 -14.30 -10.23
N GLN A 5 -12.33 -14.79 -11.25
CA GLN A 5 -12.13 -14.36 -12.63
C GLN A 5 -12.57 -12.90 -12.83
N GLU A 6 -13.69 -12.50 -12.26
CA GLU A 6 -14.16 -11.11 -12.29
C GLU A 6 -13.22 -10.19 -11.51
N LEU A 7 -12.73 -10.62 -10.34
CA LEU A 7 -11.72 -9.87 -9.59
C LEU A 7 -10.44 -9.65 -10.40
N ARG A 8 -9.98 -10.67 -11.13
CA ARG A 8 -8.79 -10.56 -12.00
C ARG A 8 -9.01 -9.56 -13.13
N ALA A 9 -10.20 -9.60 -13.75
CA ALA A 9 -10.59 -8.72 -14.85
C ALA A 9 -10.90 -7.27 -14.39
N ALA A 10 -11.17 -7.06 -13.11
CA ALA A 10 -11.49 -5.75 -12.57
C ALA A 10 -10.31 -4.76 -12.74
N LYS A 11 -10.62 -3.60 -13.32
CA LYS A 11 -9.67 -2.49 -13.48
C LYS A 11 -9.19 -1.97 -12.12
N ASN A 12 -10.11 -1.81 -11.17
CA ASN A 12 -9.80 -1.50 -9.78
C ASN A 12 -10.30 -2.63 -8.87
N LYS A 13 -9.35 -3.36 -8.28
CA LYS A 13 -9.62 -4.51 -7.41
C LYS A 13 -10.16 -4.09 -6.05
N THR A 14 -9.73 -2.93 -5.54
CA THR A 14 -10.23 -2.36 -4.28
C THR A 14 -11.71 -2.01 -4.41
N THR A 15 -12.08 -1.27 -5.46
CA THR A 15 -13.48 -0.92 -5.74
C THR A 15 -14.34 -2.16 -5.93
N TYR A 16 -13.88 -3.11 -6.75
CA TYR A 16 -14.61 -4.36 -6.96
C TYR A 16 -14.87 -5.09 -5.64
N LEU A 17 -13.83 -5.32 -4.82
CA LEU A 17 -13.98 -6.01 -3.54
C LEU A 17 -14.89 -5.25 -2.56
N LEU A 18 -14.94 -3.92 -2.63
CA LEU A 18 -15.84 -3.12 -1.81
C LEU A 18 -17.31 -3.25 -2.23
N GLU A 19 -17.59 -3.34 -3.52
CA GLU A 19 -18.95 -3.48 -4.07
C GLU A 19 -19.53 -4.88 -3.86
N GLN A 20 -18.69 -5.92 -3.84
CA GLN A 20 -19.13 -7.31 -3.74
C GLN A 20 -19.37 -7.76 -2.30
N GLU A 21 -20.34 -8.63 -2.03
CA GLU A 21 -20.45 -9.28 -0.73
C GLU A 21 -19.30 -10.30 -0.55
N ILE A 22 -18.41 -10.06 0.42
CA ILE A 22 -17.28 -10.94 0.74
C ILE A 22 -17.68 -11.77 1.98
N ASP A 23 -18.18 -12.98 1.73
CA ASP A 23 -18.43 -13.96 2.79
C ASP A 23 -17.17 -14.81 3.08
N SER A 24 -17.28 -15.72 4.05
CA SER A 24 -16.19 -16.64 4.40
C SER A 24 -15.86 -17.60 3.26
N GLY A 25 -16.84 -17.99 2.44
CA GLY A 25 -16.65 -18.89 1.31
C GLY A 25 -15.76 -18.26 0.24
N PHE A 26 -16.08 -17.04 -0.19
CA PHE A 26 -15.28 -16.30 -1.16
C PHE A 26 -13.90 -15.92 -0.60
N TYR A 27 -13.81 -15.56 0.69
CA TYR A 27 -12.51 -15.32 1.34
C TYR A 27 -11.61 -16.56 1.35
N SER A 28 -12.20 -17.72 1.64
CA SER A 28 -11.51 -19.00 1.56
C SER A 28 -11.08 -19.32 0.12
N GLU A 29 -11.88 -18.97 -0.89
CA GLU A 29 -11.51 -19.11 -2.30
C GLU A 29 -10.30 -18.23 -2.66
N LEU A 30 -10.30 -16.95 -2.24
CA LEU A 30 -9.15 -16.04 -2.41
C LEU A 30 -7.86 -16.59 -1.80
N SER A 31 -7.99 -17.30 -0.67
CA SER A 31 -6.86 -17.87 0.03
C SER A 31 -6.40 -19.19 -0.60
N ASN A 32 -7.32 -20.07 -1.01
CA ASN A 32 -6.99 -21.46 -1.32
C ASN A 32 -6.97 -21.78 -2.82
N SER A 33 -7.72 -21.06 -3.65
CA SER A 33 -7.85 -21.35 -5.08
C SER A 33 -6.76 -20.70 -5.93
N LEU A 34 -6.09 -19.68 -5.40
CA LEU A 34 -4.98 -18.99 -6.03
C LEU A 34 -3.66 -19.63 -5.63
N ASP A 35 -2.67 -19.67 -6.52
CA ASP A 35 -1.32 -20.04 -6.10
C ASP A 35 -0.64 -18.89 -5.32
N LYS A 36 0.54 -19.16 -4.73
CA LYS A 36 1.27 -18.16 -3.92
C LYS A 36 1.60 -16.90 -4.73
N ASN A 37 2.05 -17.05 -5.96
CA ASN A 37 2.50 -15.94 -6.80
C ASN A 37 1.30 -15.11 -7.27
N GLU A 38 0.19 -15.76 -7.59
CA GLU A 38 -1.05 -15.09 -7.95
C GLU A 38 -1.61 -14.26 -6.79
N ARG A 39 -1.60 -14.80 -5.56
CA ARG A 39 -2.01 -14.05 -4.36
C ARG A 39 -1.13 -12.83 -4.12
N ILE A 40 0.19 -12.99 -4.23
CA ILE A 40 1.15 -11.88 -4.07
C ILE A 40 0.93 -10.83 -5.15
N LYS A 41 0.70 -11.24 -6.41
CA LYS A 41 0.41 -10.32 -7.51
C LYS A 41 -0.87 -9.52 -7.25
N LEU A 42 -1.95 -10.18 -6.83
CA LEU A 42 -3.20 -9.48 -6.48
C LEU A 42 -3.01 -8.54 -5.29
N ALA A 43 -2.27 -8.94 -4.26
CA ALA A 43 -1.96 -8.08 -3.12
C ALA A 43 -1.21 -6.81 -3.56
N LYS A 44 -0.20 -6.96 -4.42
CA LYS A 44 0.52 -5.84 -5.07
C LYS A 44 -0.39 -4.91 -5.83
N GLU A 45 -1.29 -5.44 -6.63
CA GLU A 45 -2.23 -4.62 -7.40
C GLU A 45 -3.23 -3.88 -6.50
N ILE A 46 -3.73 -4.53 -5.43
CA ILE A 46 -4.63 -3.90 -4.45
C ILE A 46 -3.92 -2.77 -3.71
N VAL A 47 -2.70 -3.03 -3.21
CA VAL A 47 -1.92 -2.01 -2.48
C VAL A 47 -1.57 -0.86 -3.42
N ARG A 48 -1.15 -1.12 -4.66
CA ARG A 48 -0.87 -0.05 -5.64
C ARG A 48 -2.08 0.80 -5.99
N HIS A 49 -3.27 0.22 -6.02
CA HIS A 49 -4.52 0.93 -6.32
C HIS A 49 -5.26 1.39 -5.06
N ARG A 50 -4.56 1.51 -3.93
CA ARG A 50 -5.18 1.93 -2.67
C ARG A 50 -5.45 3.43 -2.64
N ASP A 51 -6.62 3.76 -2.14
CA ASP A 51 -7.14 5.11 -1.97
C ASP A 51 -7.82 5.25 -0.60
N SER A 52 -8.55 6.35 -0.40
CA SER A 52 -9.35 6.62 0.80
C SER A 52 -10.32 5.50 1.20
N SER A 53 -10.69 4.61 0.28
CA SER A 53 -11.57 3.46 0.55
C SER A 53 -10.81 2.22 1.04
N PHE A 54 -9.49 2.19 0.92
CA PHE A 54 -8.65 1.07 1.31
C PHE A 54 -8.81 0.64 2.79
N PRO A 55 -8.90 1.55 3.78
CA PRO A 55 -9.19 1.14 5.15
C PRO A 55 -10.53 0.43 5.33
N THR A 56 -11.54 0.81 4.53
CA THR A 56 -12.85 0.15 4.50
C THR A 56 -12.71 -1.26 3.93
N LEU A 57 -11.92 -1.44 2.87
CA LEU A 57 -11.61 -2.75 2.32
C LEU A 57 -10.92 -3.63 3.37
N ILE A 58 -9.91 -3.11 4.06
CA ILE A 58 -9.18 -3.85 5.10
C ILE A 58 -10.11 -4.26 6.24
N THR A 59 -11.02 -3.37 6.66
CA THR A 59 -12.03 -3.68 7.67
C THR A 59 -12.90 -4.86 7.22
N LYS A 60 -13.41 -4.80 5.99
CA LYS A 60 -14.26 -5.84 5.40
C LYS A 60 -13.55 -7.19 5.26
N LEU A 61 -12.30 -7.20 4.76
CA LEU A 61 -11.49 -8.41 4.64
C LEU A 61 -11.12 -8.99 6.02
N SER A 62 -10.88 -8.13 7.02
CA SER A 62 -10.62 -8.58 8.39
C SER A 62 -11.84 -9.25 9.00
N GLU A 63 -13.04 -8.69 8.80
CA GLU A 63 -14.29 -9.32 9.24
C GLU A 63 -14.52 -10.68 8.59
N ALA A 64 -14.28 -10.80 7.29
CA ALA A 64 -14.38 -12.07 6.57
C ALA A 64 -13.34 -13.10 7.06
N CYS A 65 -12.10 -12.67 7.27
CA CYS A 65 -11.03 -13.50 7.82
C CYS A 65 -11.35 -14.02 9.22
N PHE A 66 -11.81 -13.14 10.13
CA PHE A 66 -12.17 -13.55 11.49
C PHE A 66 -13.40 -14.47 11.53
N LYS A 67 -14.36 -14.31 10.61
CA LYS A 67 -15.47 -15.26 10.45
C LYS A 67 -14.99 -16.64 9.97
N ASP A 68 -14.05 -16.68 9.02
CA ASP A 68 -13.55 -17.91 8.43
C ASP A 68 -12.55 -18.66 9.33
N LYS A 69 -11.64 -17.93 9.98
CA LYS A 69 -10.50 -18.51 10.73
C LYS A 69 -10.64 -18.43 12.26
N GLY A 70 -11.59 -17.66 12.78
CA GLY A 70 -11.75 -17.45 14.21
C GLY A 70 -10.59 -16.65 14.83
N PRO A 71 -10.31 -16.84 16.14
CA PRO A 71 -9.25 -16.11 16.87
C PRO A 71 -7.83 -16.36 16.35
N GLU A 72 -7.63 -17.48 15.67
CA GLU A 72 -6.35 -17.80 15.03
C GLU A 72 -6.04 -16.84 13.87
N PHE A 73 -7.02 -16.08 13.37
CA PHE A 73 -6.83 -15.10 12.30
C PHE A 73 -5.99 -15.71 11.14
N ILE A 74 -5.11 -14.92 10.54
CA ILE A 74 -4.18 -15.31 9.47
C ILE A 74 -3.19 -16.45 9.80
N ARG A 75 -3.22 -17.06 11.01
CA ARG A 75 -2.26 -18.08 11.48
C ARG A 75 -2.36 -19.42 10.73
N LYS A 76 -3.57 -19.87 10.37
CA LYS A 76 -3.78 -21.18 9.70
C LYS A 76 -3.53 -21.11 8.18
N GLY A 77 -2.45 -21.77 7.75
CA GLY A 77 -2.08 -21.92 6.33
C GLY A 77 -1.13 -20.83 5.82
N ALA A 78 -0.23 -21.18 4.90
CA ALA A 78 0.71 -20.25 4.26
C ALA A 78 0.05 -19.35 3.19
N SER A 79 -1.28 -19.40 3.08
CA SER A 79 -2.05 -18.99 1.91
C SER A 79 -3.04 -17.85 2.17
N ASP A 80 -2.95 -17.16 3.32
CA ASP A 80 -3.94 -16.13 3.66
C ASP A 80 -3.84 -14.89 2.76
N PHE A 81 -4.96 -14.50 2.18
CA PHE A 81 -5.04 -13.38 1.24
C PHE A 81 -4.81 -12.01 1.90
N LEU A 82 -5.43 -11.76 3.07
CA LEU A 82 -5.27 -10.51 3.80
C LEU A 82 -3.81 -10.33 4.25
N ALA A 83 -3.16 -11.40 4.72
CA ALA A 83 -1.75 -11.35 5.11
C ALA A 83 -0.84 -10.85 3.98
N ASN A 84 -1.08 -11.29 2.73
CA ASN A 84 -0.30 -10.82 1.58
C ASN A 84 -0.51 -9.32 1.30
N ILE A 85 -1.74 -8.81 1.46
CA ILE A 85 -2.04 -7.38 1.33
C ILE A 85 -1.31 -6.59 2.42
N LEU A 86 -1.31 -7.08 3.66
CA LEU A 86 -0.63 -6.41 4.77
C LEU A 86 0.88 -6.44 4.63
N ILE A 87 1.48 -7.57 4.20
CA ILE A 87 2.91 -7.66 3.89
C ILE A 87 3.29 -6.61 2.86
N GLU A 88 2.54 -6.52 1.76
CA GLU A 88 2.88 -5.58 0.69
C GLU A 88 2.69 -4.11 1.13
N LEU A 89 1.64 -3.82 1.89
CA LEU A 89 1.45 -2.49 2.49
C LEU A 89 2.65 -2.07 3.34
N VAL A 90 3.11 -2.97 4.22
CA VAL A 90 4.27 -2.69 5.08
C VAL A 90 5.53 -2.58 4.24
N LYS A 91 5.78 -3.48 3.28
CA LYS A 91 6.94 -3.40 2.37
C LYS A 91 6.99 -2.05 1.63
N GLU A 92 5.90 -1.61 1.01
CA GLU A 92 5.86 -0.32 0.31
C GLU A 92 6.06 0.88 1.26
N ALA A 93 5.54 0.80 2.49
CA ALA A 93 5.71 1.87 3.46
C ALA A 93 7.15 1.94 4.00
N GLU A 94 7.80 0.78 4.19
CA GLU A 94 9.19 0.67 4.64
C GLU A 94 10.19 1.16 3.59
N LEU A 95 9.91 0.94 2.30
CA LEU A 95 10.75 1.44 1.20
C LEU A 95 10.86 2.96 1.15
N LYS A 96 9.94 3.68 1.80
CA LYS A 96 10.02 5.13 1.91
C LYS A 96 11.00 5.56 2.98
N LYS A 97 11.25 4.74 4.01
CA LYS A 97 12.09 5.10 5.16
C LYS A 97 13.58 4.97 4.83
N ASP A 98 14.39 5.77 5.54
CA ASP A 98 15.84 5.56 5.65
C ASP A 98 16.12 4.10 6.05
N GLU A 99 17.08 3.47 5.37
CA GLU A 99 17.43 2.06 5.56
C GLU A 99 17.69 1.70 7.03
N ARG A 100 18.31 2.60 7.80
CA ARG A 100 18.62 2.40 9.23
C ARG A 100 17.40 2.44 10.12
N GLN A 101 16.27 2.93 9.60
CA GLN A 101 14.99 3.00 10.30
C GLN A 101 14.01 1.90 9.85
N GLN A 102 14.40 1.08 8.87
CA GLN A 102 13.57 -0.02 8.38
C GLN A 102 13.54 -1.18 9.38
N PHE A 103 12.37 -1.79 9.52
CA PHE A 103 12.08 -2.87 10.46
C PHE A 103 13.04 -4.03 10.29
N VAL A 104 13.24 -4.50 9.05
CA VAL A 104 14.09 -5.66 8.76
C VAL A 104 15.54 -5.38 9.18
N LYS A 105 16.04 -4.18 8.91
CA LYS A 105 17.41 -3.77 9.26
C LYS A 105 17.57 -3.67 10.77
N LEU A 106 16.64 -3.00 11.44
CA LEU A 106 16.63 -2.91 12.91
C LEU A 106 16.52 -4.29 13.57
N PHE A 107 15.62 -5.16 13.07
CA PHE A 107 15.44 -6.50 13.62
C PHE A 107 16.69 -7.36 13.42
N THR A 108 17.27 -7.39 12.22
CA THR A 108 18.47 -8.21 11.95
C THR A 108 19.67 -7.77 12.77
N GLN A 109 19.83 -6.45 12.98
CA GLN A 109 20.91 -5.86 13.78
C GLN A 109 20.66 -5.92 15.29
N ASN A 110 19.42 -6.16 15.75
CA ASN A 110 19.12 -6.26 17.17
C ASN A 110 19.97 -7.36 17.83
N LYS A 111 20.52 -7.13 19.03
CA LYS A 111 21.27 -8.18 19.73
C LYS A 111 20.35 -9.20 20.38
N GLU A 112 19.17 -8.74 20.78
CA GLU A 112 18.20 -9.56 21.48
C GLU A 112 17.25 -10.27 20.51
N ALA A 113 16.72 -11.41 20.93
CA ALA A 113 15.63 -12.09 20.24
C ALA A 113 14.30 -11.39 20.60
N SER A 114 14.17 -10.13 20.20
CA SER A 114 13.02 -9.26 20.45
C SER A 114 12.77 -8.36 19.24
N TYR A 115 11.55 -7.82 19.15
CA TYR A 115 11.21 -6.80 18.17
C TYR A 115 11.92 -5.48 18.54
N PRO A 116 12.37 -4.68 17.56
CA PRO A 116 13.15 -3.47 17.81
C PRO A 116 12.31 -2.37 18.49
N GLU A 117 12.58 -2.06 19.76
CA GLU A 117 11.82 -1.11 20.58
C GLU A 117 11.78 0.32 20.02
N ASN A 118 12.78 0.71 19.23
CA ASN A 118 12.87 2.04 18.63
C ASN A 118 12.18 2.14 17.26
N TYR A 119 11.60 1.06 16.75
CA TYR A 119 10.96 1.06 15.45
C TYR A 119 9.57 1.68 15.51
N GLN A 120 9.36 2.73 14.74
CA GLN A 120 8.05 3.35 14.58
C GLN A 120 7.36 2.83 13.31
N PHE A 121 6.14 2.33 13.45
CA PHE A 121 5.31 1.98 12.29
C PHE A 121 5.03 3.23 11.44
N PRO A 122 5.10 3.11 10.11
CA PRO A 122 4.58 4.15 9.23
C PRO A 122 3.13 4.51 9.61
N PRO A 123 2.73 5.80 9.59
CA PRO A 123 1.42 6.23 10.05
C PRO A 123 0.24 5.48 9.41
N GLU A 124 0.33 5.21 8.10
CA GLU A 124 -0.67 4.43 7.35
C GLU A 124 -0.76 2.98 7.84
N VAL A 125 0.38 2.33 8.10
CA VAL A 125 0.44 0.96 8.63
C VAL A 125 -0.17 0.89 10.01
N ALA A 126 0.21 1.81 10.91
CA ALA A 126 -0.34 1.90 12.26
C ALA A 126 -1.86 2.11 12.22
N TYR A 127 -2.35 2.97 11.32
CA TYR A 127 -3.77 3.20 11.12
C TYR A 127 -4.50 1.94 10.64
N ILE A 128 -3.98 1.25 9.62
CA ILE A 128 -4.57 0.00 9.13
C ILE A 128 -4.61 -1.05 10.23
N PHE A 129 -3.52 -1.26 10.97
CA PHE A 129 -3.51 -2.24 12.05
C PHE A 129 -4.47 -1.90 13.19
N SER A 130 -4.65 -0.61 13.51
CA SER A 130 -5.66 -0.18 14.50
C SER A 130 -7.09 -0.50 14.05
N LYS A 131 -7.37 -0.49 12.74
CA LYS A 131 -8.68 -0.92 12.20
C LYS A 131 -8.88 -2.42 12.40
N ILE A 132 -7.86 -3.23 12.11
CA ILE A 132 -7.89 -4.67 12.34
C ILE A 132 -8.11 -4.97 13.83
N HIS A 133 -7.40 -4.27 14.71
CA HIS A 133 -7.58 -4.37 16.16
C HIS A 133 -9.01 -4.03 16.58
N LYS A 134 -9.59 -2.95 16.06
CA LYS A 134 -10.99 -2.58 16.31
C LYS A 134 -11.98 -3.66 15.85
N VAL A 135 -11.73 -4.31 14.71
CA VAL A 135 -12.54 -5.45 14.25
C VAL A 135 -12.40 -6.60 15.24
N ALA A 136 -11.18 -6.99 15.62
CA ALA A 136 -10.93 -8.07 16.58
C ALA A 136 -11.67 -7.85 17.90
N THR A 137 -11.54 -6.67 18.51
CA THR A 137 -12.27 -6.29 19.74
C THR A 137 -13.79 -6.34 19.57
N SER A 138 -14.31 -6.08 18.36
CA SER A 138 -15.75 -6.16 18.09
C SER A 138 -16.23 -7.61 18.05
N PHE A 139 -15.41 -8.55 17.56
CA PHE A 139 -15.69 -9.98 17.64
C PHE A 139 -15.64 -10.48 19.09
N ASP A 140 -14.63 -10.06 19.87
CA ASP A 140 -14.56 -10.39 21.31
C ASP A 140 -15.85 -10.01 22.03
N LYS A 141 -16.36 -8.80 21.80
CA LYS A 141 -17.61 -8.30 22.40
C LYS A 141 -18.85 -9.07 21.96
N LYS A 142 -18.93 -9.48 20.69
CA LYS A 142 -20.08 -10.24 20.17
C LYS A 142 -20.11 -11.64 20.78
N ASN A 143 -18.97 -12.33 20.76
CA ASN A 143 -18.88 -13.69 21.27
C ASN A 143 -19.03 -13.75 22.80
N GLY A 144 -18.50 -12.74 23.52
CA GLY A 144 -18.73 -12.63 24.97
C GLY A 144 -20.20 -12.38 25.34
N LYS A 145 -20.96 -11.63 24.52
CA LYS A 145 -22.40 -11.41 24.73
C LYS A 145 -23.24 -12.63 24.40
N GLU A 146 -22.93 -13.37 23.34
CA GLU A 146 -23.65 -14.59 22.98
C GLU A 146 -23.50 -15.69 24.05
N ARG A 147 -22.32 -15.79 24.68
CA ARG A 147 -22.07 -16.74 25.78
C ARG A 147 -22.84 -16.42 27.06
N LEU A 148 -22.99 -15.14 27.40
CA LEU A 148 -23.79 -14.70 28.56
C LEU A 148 -25.29 -14.98 28.42
N VAL A 149 -25.81 -15.08 27.19
CA VAL A 149 -27.21 -15.41 26.92
C VAL A 149 -27.45 -16.93 26.92
N SER A 150 -26.42 -17.74 26.65
CA SER A 150 -26.52 -19.21 26.71
C SER A 150 -26.27 -19.80 28.10
N SER A 151 -25.67 -19.04 29.02
CA SER A 151 -25.29 -19.52 30.36
C SER A 151 -26.31 -19.20 31.46
N SER A 152 -27.49 -18.67 31.11
CA SER A 152 -28.50 -18.24 32.10
C SER A 152 -29.31 -19.38 32.75
N ASP A 153 -28.96 -20.66 32.53
CA ASP A 153 -29.74 -21.79 33.06
C ASP A 153 -29.06 -22.67 34.11
N LEU A 154 -27.77 -22.51 34.44
CA LEU A 154 -27.17 -23.23 35.57
C LEU A 154 -26.14 -22.35 36.27
N GLY A 155 -26.46 -21.98 37.52
CA GLY A 155 -25.60 -21.18 38.37
C GLY A 155 -24.37 -21.95 38.82
N GLU A 156 -23.21 -21.53 38.34
CA GLU A 156 -21.94 -21.48 39.07
C GLU A 156 -20.97 -20.63 38.23
N VAL A 157 -20.56 -19.49 38.77
CA VAL A 157 -19.63 -18.56 38.11
C VAL A 157 -18.22 -19.05 38.42
N SER A 158 -17.61 -19.82 37.52
CA SER A 158 -16.17 -20.01 37.54
C SER A 158 -15.51 -18.79 36.89
N GLU A 159 -14.63 -18.11 37.63
CA GLU A 159 -13.67 -17.14 37.06
C GLU A 159 -12.66 -17.92 36.21
N ASP A 160 -13.03 -18.20 34.96
CA ASP A 160 -12.27 -19.08 34.08
C ASP A 160 -11.24 -18.25 33.29
N LYS A 161 -9.96 -18.41 33.64
CA LYS A 161 -8.81 -17.79 32.96
C LYS A 161 -8.67 -18.20 31.50
N THR A 162 -9.35 -19.26 31.09
CA THR A 162 -9.47 -19.77 29.71
C THR A 162 -10.19 -18.80 28.78
N ASP A 163 -11.02 -17.88 29.29
CA ASP A 163 -11.79 -16.94 28.46
C ASP A 163 -10.95 -15.82 27.82
N GLN A 164 -9.75 -15.53 28.36
CA GLN A 164 -8.84 -14.55 27.76
C GLN A 164 -7.94 -15.16 26.67
N GLU A 165 -7.62 -16.45 26.74
CA GLU A 165 -6.68 -17.10 25.81
C GLU A 165 -7.23 -17.20 24.39
N ASP A 166 -8.55 -17.22 24.21
CA ASP A 166 -9.21 -17.29 22.89
C ASP A 166 -9.76 -15.96 22.37
N ALA A 167 -9.43 -14.84 23.04
CA ALA A 167 -9.79 -13.52 22.55
C ALA A 167 -9.08 -13.21 21.21
N TYR A 168 -9.84 -12.75 20.23
CA TYR A 168 -9.37 -12.33 18.91
C TYR A 168 -8.33 -11.22 19.04
N SER A 169 -8.55 -10.26 19.95
CA SER A 169 -7.60 -9.17 20.19
C SER A 169 -6.32 -9.64 20.88
N ALA A 170 -6.37 -10.64 21.77
CA ALA A 170 -5.20 -11.19 22.45
C ALA A 170 -4.23 -11.85 21.46
N LYS A 171 -4.74 -12.64 20.51
CA LYS A 171 -3.90 -13.32 19.51
C LYS A 171 -3.39 -12.41 18.40
N LEU A 172 -3.95 -11.21 18.20
CA LEU A 172 -3.65 -10.36 17.05
C LEU A 172 -2.17 -10.00 16.93
N ALA A 173 -1.49 -9.67 18.05
CA ALA A 173 -0.07 -9.36 18.06
C ALA A 173 0.76 -10.53 17.50
N SER A 174 0.52 -11.75 17.99
CA SER A 174 1.17 -12.96 17.50
C SER A 174 0.87 -13.26 16.03
N ASN A 175 -0.33 -12.92 15.57
CA ASN A 175 -0.74 -13.16 14.19
C ASN A 175 -0.04 -12.18 13.23
N LEU A 176 -0.02 -10.89 13.55
CA LEU A 176 0.70 -9.88 12.77
C LEU A 176 2.21 -10.15 12.76
N ALA A 177 2.78 -10.48 13.92
CA ALA A 177 4.17 -10.91 14.06
C ALA A 177 4.51 -12.03 13.08
N ASN A 178 3.81 -13.16 13.17
CA ASN A 178 4.15 -14.36 12.41
C ASN A 178 3.88 -14.25 10.92
N LYS A 179 2.84 -13.52 10.50
CA LYS A 179 2.39 -13.52 9.10
C LYS A 179 2.78 -12.30 8.32
N VAL A 180 3.16 -11.22 8.98
CA VAL A 180 3.61 -10.00 8.31
C VAL A 180 5.10 -9.83 8.56
N PHE A 181 5.49 -9.56 9.80
CA PHE A 181 6.87 -9.16 10.12
C PHE A 181 7.88 -10.30 9.97
N ASN A 182 7.58 -11.49 10.47
CA ASN A 182 8.48 -12.63 10.36
C ASN A 182 8.66 -13.04 8.90
N VAL A 183 7.58 -13.01 8.10
CA VAL A 183 7.66 -13.28 6.66
C VAL A 183 8.56 -12.26 5.97
N MET A 184 8.39 -10.97 6.28
CA MET A 184 9.24 -9.93 5.71
C MET A 184 10.72 -10.09 6.07
N VAL A 185 11.02 -10.41 7.33
CA VAL A 185 12.40 -10.64 7.77
C VAL A 185 12.98 -11.86 7.07
N LEU A 186 12.25 -12.97 7.02
CA LEU A 186 12.70 -14.21 6.36
C LEU A 186 12.91 -14.01 4.86
N ASP A 187 11.98 -13.35 4.16
CA ASP A 187 12.09 -13.06 2.73
C ASP A 187 13.34 -12.22 2.39
N ALA A 188 13.76 -11.35 3.31
CA ALA A 188 14.89 -10.44 3.13
C ALA A 188 16.22 -10.98 3.68
N THR A 189 16.21 -12.18 4.28
CA THR A 189 17.40 -12.78 4.90
C THR A 189 18.12 -13.71 3.92
N PRO A 190 19.43 -13.54 3.68
CA PRO A 190 20.22 -14.48 2.87
C PRO A 190 20.18 -15.90 3.42
N GLU A 191 20.29 -16.91 2.54
CA GLU A 191 20.13 -18.33 2.91
C GLU A 191 21.06 -18.77 4.05
N GLU A 192 22.31 -18.30 4.03
CA GLU A 192 23.34 -18.54 5.05
C GLU A 192 22.96 -18.04 6.47
N ASP A 193 22.09 -17.05 6.58
CA ASP A 193 21.65 -16.46 7.84
C ASP A 193 20.26 -16.96 8.30
N LEU A 194 19.53 -17.69 7.45
CA LEU A 194 18.13 -18.05 7.69
C LEU A 194 17.93 -18.84 8.98
N GLN A 195 18.81 -19.78 9.30
CA GLN A 195 18.67 -20.59 10.52
C GLN A 195 18.81 -19.72 11.79
N ARG A 196 19.82 -18.83 11.81
CA ARG A 196 20.08 -17.91 12.92
C ARG A 196 18.91 -16.94 13.11
N ILE A 197 18.44 -16.34 12.02
CA ILE A 197 17.33 -15.39 12.05
C ILE A 197 16.02 -16.09 12.41
N SER A 198 15.77 -17.32 11.92
CA SER A 198 14.58 -18.10 12.28
C SER A 198 14.51 -18.38 13.78
N LEU A 199 15.61 -18.80 14.41
CA LEU A 199 15.66 -19.00 15.86
C LEU A 199 15.41 -17.70 16.64
N LYS A 200 15.92 -16.58 16.14
CA LYS A 200 15.70 -15.26 16.74
C LYS A 200 14.24 -14.83 16.65
N LEU A 201 13.59 -15.05 15.51
CA LEU A 201 12.16 -14.79 15.31
C LEU A 201 11.31 -15.68 16.23
N GLN A 202 11.66 -16.96 16.38
CA GLN A 202 11.02 -17.86 17.33
C GLN A 202 11.14 -17.36 18.77
N GLY A 203 12.32 -16.91 19.18
CA GLY A 203 12.54 -16.30 20.50
C GLY A 203 11.70 -15.03 20.71
N ALA A 204 11.60 -14.18 19.68
CA ALA A 204 10.85 -12.93 19.74
C ALA A 204 9.33 -13.15 19.90
N VAL A 205 8.78 -14.23 19.33
CA VAL A 205 7.35 -14.56 19.45
C VAL A 205 7.03 -15.49 20.62
N ALA A 206 8.03 -16.07 21.29
CA ALA A 206 7.81 -16.99 22.41
C ALA A 206 7.26 -16.29 23.66
N SER A 207 7.51 -14.98 23.83
CA SER A 207 6.96 -14.19 24.93
C SER A 207 5.73 -13.42 24.47
N GLU A 208 4.55 -14.00 24.69
CA GLU A 208 3.27 -13.39 24.32
C GLU A 208 3.05 -12.02 24.97
N GLU A 209 3.43 -11.87 26.24
CA GLU A 209 3.33 -10.60 26.97
C GLU A 209 4.19 -9.51 26.34
N LYS A 210 5.49 -9.78 26.08
CA LYS A 210 6.39 -8.80 25.45
C LYS A 210 5.90 -8.42 24.06
N LEU A 211 5.46 -9.40 23.28
CA LEU A 211 4.94 -9.17 21.94
C LEU A 211 3.67 -8.32 21.96
N SER A 212 2.75 -8.63 22.87
CA SER A 212 1.51 -7.88 23.04
C SER A 212 1.77 -6.44 23.50
N THR A 213 2.71 -6.24 24.42
CA THR A 213 3.14 -4.91 24.86
C THR A 213 3.75 -4.12 23.70
N TYR A 214 4.67 -4.73 22.95
CA TYR A 214 5.27 -4.12 21.77
C TYR A 214 4.22 -3.63 20.79
N PHE A 215 3.29 -4.48 20.37
CA PHE A 215 2.26 -4.08 19.42
C PHE A 215 1.27 -3.07 20.00
N ARG A 216 0.99 -3.08 21.31
CA ARG A 216 0.12 -2.10 21.97
C ARG A 216 0.74 -0.71 22.06
N GLU A 217 2.04 -0.63 22.29
CA GLU A 217 2.77 0.64 22.35
C GLU A 217 2.94 1.26 20.97
N HIS A 218 3.00 0.43 19.92
CA HIS A 218 3.28 0.89 18.56
C HIS A 218 2.03 0.97 17.66
N ILE A 219 0.97 0.19 17.93
CA ILE A 219 -0.33 0.29 17.26
C ILE A 219 -1.31 0.98 18.21
N PRO A 220 -1.84 2.16 17.86
CA PRO A 220 -2.84 2.81 18.69
C PRO A 220 -4.10 1.95 18.79
N ALA A 221 -4.66 1.81 20.00
CA ALA A 221 -5.85 0.99 20.25
C ALA A 221 -7.09 1.46 19.47
N TYR A 222 -7.12 2.74 19.10
CA TYR A 222 -8.11 3.34 18.23
C TYR A 222 -7.43 3.98 17.03
N PRO A 223 -8.03 3.89 15.82
CA PRO A 223 -7.50 4.58 14.67
C PRO A 223 -7.42 6.07 14.97
N PRO A 224 -6.24 6.73 14.83
CA PRO A 224 -6.19 8.18 14.88
C PRO A 224 -7.14 8.75 13.82
N SER A 225 -7.57 10.01 13.95
CA SER A 225 -8.38 10.72 12.92
C SER A 225 -7.66 10.90 11.56
N PHE A 226 -6.52 10.24 11.41
CA PHE A 226 -5.58 10.27 10.31
C PHE A 226 -6.18 10.03 8.93
N ALA A 227 -7.12 9.11 8.74
CA ALA A 227 -7.54 8.74 7.37
C ALA A 227 -8.21 9.86 6.57
N ASP A 228 -9.16 10.58 7.17
CA ASP A 228 -9.93 11.58 6.41
C ASP A 228 -9.02 12.73 5.94
N GLY A 229 -7.99 13.06 6.73
CA GLY A 229 -6.97 14.05 6.38
C GLY A 229 -5.85 13.51 5.50
N TYR A 230 -5.36 12.28 5.73
CA TYR A 230 -4.20 11.72 5.03
C TYR A 230 -4.46 11.48 3.56
N TYR A 231 -5.54 10.78 3.22
CA TYR A 231 -5.87 10.49 1.82
C TYR A 231 -6.27 11.75 1.06
N LEU A 232 -6.94 12.69 1.74
CA LEU A 232 -7.21 14.02 1.19
C LEU A 232 -5.91 14.81 0.95
N GLN A 233 -4.98 14.83 1.91
CA GLN A 233 -3.67 15.48 1.73
C GLN A 233 -2.86 14.83 0.62
N ARG A 234 -2.91 13.50 0.50
CA ARG A 234 -2.24 12.76 -0.58
C ARG A 234 -2.85 13.09 -1.94
N MET A 235 -4.18 13.13 -2.05
CA MET A 235 -4.87 13.62 -3.25
C MET A 235 -4.44 15.05 -3.60
N LEU A 236 -4.47 15.96 -2.63
CA LEU A 236 -4.06 17.36 -2.83
C LEU A 236 -2.59 17.48 -3.25
N LYS A 237 -1.70 16.63 -2.74
CA LYS A 237 -0.30 16.57 -3.18
C LYS A 237 -0.19 16.15 -4.65
N TYR A 238 -0.87 15.08 -5.06
CA TYR A 238 -0.87 14.67 -6.47
C TYR A 238 -1.50 15.73 -7.37
N ASP A 239 -2.61 16.34 -6.96
CA ASP A 239 -3.29 17.39 -7.70
C ASP A 239 -2.38 18.62 -7.87
N THR A 240 -1.72 19.05 -6.79
CA THR A 240 -0.73 20.14 -6.83
C THR A 240 0.44 19.80 -7.74
N ALA A 241 0.96 18.56 -7.70
CA ALA A 241 2.05 18.13 -8.57
C ALA A 241 1.64 18.12 -10.05
N ILE A 242 0.41 17.68 -10.34
CA ILE A 242 -0.17 17.69 -11.68
C ILE A 242 -0.31 19.13 -12.17
N ASP A 243 -0.81 20.05 -11.34
CA ASP A 243 -0.94 21.47 -11.68
C ASP A 243 0.42 22.10 -11.97
N GLN A 244 1.46 21.80 -11.17
CA GLN A 244 2.82 22.29 -11.42
C GLN A 244 3.42 21.71 -12.70
N ILE A 245 3.15 20.44 -13.02
CA ILE A 245 3.55 19.82 -14.28
C ILE A 245 2.84 20.51 -15.45
N GLU A 246 1.53 20.72 -15.36
CA GLU A 246 0.73 21.42 -16.37
C GLU A 246 1.26 22.85 -16.60
N GLU A 247 1.49 23.60 -15.52
CA GLU A 247 2.05 24.95 -15.54
C GLU A 247 3.46 24.95 -16.17
N LYS A 248 4.31 23.98 -15.81
CA LYS A 248 5.65 23.85 -16.39
C LYS A 248 5.55 23.59 -17.90
N ILE A 249 4.62 22.74 -18.34
CA ILE A 249 4.37 22.49 -19.76
C ILE A 249 3.94 23.77 -20.47
N ALA A 250 3.04 24.53 -19.84
CA ALA A 250 2.50 25.75 -20.40
C ALA A 250 3.53 26.88 -20.55
N ASN A 251 4.38 27.05 -19.54
CA ASN A 251 5.25 28.22 -19.42
C ASN A 251 6.69 27.98 -19.91
N SER A 252 7.06 26.74 -20.22
CA SER A 252 8.41 26.43 -20.69
C SER A 252 8.61 26.77 -22.18
N ALA A 253 9.72 27.45 -22.49
CA ALA A 253 10.17 27.64 -23.86
C ALA A 253 10.80 26.35 -24.40
N TRP A 254 9.98 25.46 -24.97
CA TRP A 254 10.43 24.16 -25.43
C TRP A 254 11.31 24.25 -26.69
N LYS A 255 12.53 23.74 -26.59
CA LYS A 255 13.45 23.61 -27.73
C LYS A 255 13.18 22.30 -28.46
N LEU A 256 12.67 22.38 -29.69
CA LEU A 256 12.38 21.21 -30.52
C LEU A 256 13.63 20.76 -31.29
N GLY A 257 13.81 19.45 -31.39
CA GLY A 257 14.88 18.85 -32.18
C GLY A 257 14.47 18.67 -33.65
N GLY A 258 15.04 19.46 -34.55
CA GLY A 258 14.91 19.29 -36.00
C GLY A 258 14.57 20.58 -36.73
N PHE A 259 15.53 21.06 -37.52
CA PHE A 259 15.48 22.08 -38.58
C PHE A 259 14.49 23.25 -38.43
N ASP A 260 15.06 24.43 -38.18
CA ASP A 260 14.53 25.77 -38.47
C ASP A 260 14.32 26.05 -39.98
N PHE A 261 13.94 25.04 -40.77
CA PHE A 261 13.51 25.20 -42.16
C PHE A 261 12.13 24.58 -42.34
N GLY A 262 11.16 25.44 -42.65
CA GLY A 262 9.76 25.08 -42.74
C GLY A 262 9.49 23.91 -43.68
N PHE A 263 9.09 22.76 -43.14
CA PHE A 263 8.32 21.74 -43.85
C PHE A 263 7.49 20.90 -42.84
N GLY A 264 6.22 21.28 -42.68
CA GLY A 264 5.07 20.40 -42.90
C GLY A 264 4.70 19.22 -41.98
N PHE A 265 5.48 18.73 -41.00
CA PHE A 265 5.12 17.45 -40.34
C PHE A 265 5.32 17.32 -38.81
N PHE A 266 5.14 18.40 -38.03
CA PHE A 266 5.08 18.30 -36.56
C PHE A 266 3.75 18.80 -36.01
N GLN A 267 2.73 17.93 -36.03
CA GLN A 267 1.44 18.14 -35.36
C GLN A 267 1.53 17.82 -33.85
N GLY A 268 2.50 18.41 -33.16
CA GLY A 268 2.60 18.36 -31.70
C GLY A 268 2.52 19.78 -31.15
N GLY A 269 1.37 20.14 -30.60
CA GLY A 269 1.17 21.45 -29.98
C GLY A 269 0.06 21.36 -28.95
N VAL A 270 0.27 22.06 -27.85
CA VAL A 270 -0.70 22.22 -26.78
C VAL A 270 -1.44 23.54 -27.02
N LYS A 271 -2.77 23.52 -26.96
CA LYS A 271 -3.56 24.76 -26.93
C LYS A 271 -3.78 25.15 -25.47
N LEU A 272 -3.19 26.28 -25.07
CA LEU A 272 -3.40 26.91 -23.78
C LEU A 272 -3.99 28.30 -24.03
N ASP A 273 -5.14 28.61 -23.45
CA ASP A 273 -5.80 29.92 -23.57
C ASP A 273 -5.97 30.42 -25.01
N GLY A 274 -6.19 29.50 -25.94
CA GLY A 274 -6.33 29.82 -27.37
C GLY A 274 -5.00 30.02 -28.13
N VAL A 275 -3.86 30.00 -27.44
CA VAL A 275 -2.52 30.07 -28.04
C VAL A 275 -1.95 28.66 -28.24
N GLN A 276 -1.45 28.38 -29.44
CA GLN A 276 -0.85 27.08 -29.76
C GLN A 276 0.65 27.08 -29.41
N ASN A 277 0.99 26.51 -28.26
CA ASN A 277 2.37 26.29 -27.85
C ASN A 277 2.90 25.00 -28.47
N ARG A 278 4.05 25.07 -29.15
CA ARG A 278 4.70 23.88 -29.69
C ARG A 278 5.53 23.21 -28.60
N VAL A 279 5.27 21.94 -28.34
CA VAL A 279 5.94 21.17 -27.29
C VAL A 279 6.40 19.81 -27.85
N PRO A 280 7.40 19.14 -27.21
CA PRO A 280 7.79 17.79 -27.60
C PRO A 280 6.61 16.83 -27.57
N HIS A 281 6.57 15.85 -28.47
CA HIS A 281 5.40 14.95 -28.60
C HIS A 281 5.00 14.25 -27.29
N ARG A 282 5.96 13.80 -26.48
CA ARG A 282 5.67 13.14 -25.19
C ARG A 282 5.18 14.14 -24.13
N VAL A 283 5.63 15.39 -24.19
CA VAL A 283 5.08 16.49 -23.38
C VAL A 283 3.64 16.78 -23.78
N ALA A 284 3.34 16.81 -25.08
CA ALA A 284 1.96 16.98 -25.56
C ALA A 284 1.05 15.84 -25.09
N LYS A 285 1.55 14.60 -25.07
CA LYS A 285 0.81 13.44 -24.55
C LYS A 285 0.49 13.59 -23.05
N MET A 286 1.45 14.03 -22.24
CA MET A 286 1.21 14.30 -20.81
C MET A 286 0.14 15.37 -20.63
N TYR A 287 0.24 16.49 -21.36
CA TYR A 287 -0.77 17.54 -21.31
C TYR A 287 -2.16 17.03 -21.72
N GLN A 288 -2.23 16.22 -22.79
CA GLN A 288 -3.49 15.61 -23.21
C GLN A 288 -4.10 14.73 -22.12
N LEU A 289 -3.30 13.92 -21.41
CA LEU A 289 -3.78 13.13 -20.27
C LEU A 289 -4.37 14.03 -19.18
N ILE A 290 -3.72 15.16 -18.87
CA ILE A 290 -4.19 16.13 -17.89
C ILE A 290 -5.50 16.77 -18.36
N SER A 291 -5.57 17.28 -19.59
CA SER A 291 -6.80 17.88 -20.12
C SER A 291 -7.96 16.90 -20.18
N GLU A 292 -7.75 15.68 -20.69
CA GLU A 292 -8.77 14.62 -20.71
C GLU A 292 -9.23 14.23 -19.30
N PHE A 293 -8.33 14.28 -18.33
CA PHE A 293 -8.67 14.09 -16.94
C PHE A 293 -9.55 15.23 -16.44
N ARG A 294 -9.17 16.50 -16.65
CA ARG A 294 -9.88 17.69 -16.18
C ARG A 294 -11.25 17.90 -16.87
N ASP A 295 -11.41 17.44 -18.11
CA ASP A 295 -12.65 17.57 -18.91
C ASP A 295 -13.78 16.59 -18.49
N LYS A 296 -13.45 15.55 -17.71
CA LYS A 296 -14.43 14.57 -17.24
C LYS A 296 -15.34 15.19 -16.17
N LYS A 297 -16.55 15.60 -16.53
CA LYS A 297 -17.55 16.13 -15.57
C LYS A 297 -17.76 15.16 -14.37
N GLY A 298 -17.28 15.56 -13.19
CA GLY A 298 -17.41 14.80 -11.92
C GLY A 298 -16.43 15.28 -10.86
N GLN A 299 -16.56 14.78 -9.62
CA GLN A 299 -15.49 14.84 -8.63
C GLN A 299 -14.52 13.67 -8.89
N TYR A 300 -13.24 13.95 -9.07
CA TYR A 300 -12.22 12.91 -9.20
C TYR A 300 -11.90 12.34 -7.82
N SER A 301 -11.70 11.02 -7.75
CA SER A 301 -11.20 10.39 -6.52
C SER A 301 -9.69 10.59 -6.37
N GLU A 302 -9.16 10.31 -5.18
CA GLU A 302 -7.71 10.22 -4.96
C GLU A 302 -7.07 9.24 -5.94
N GLN A 303 -7.71 8.09 -6.17
CA GLN A 303 -7.18 7.07 -7.09
C GLN A 303 -7.13 7.56 -8.53
N ASP A 304 -8.14 8.30 -8.98
CA ASP A 304 -8.14 8.86 -10.33
C ASP A 304 -6.96 9.84 -10.49
N THR A 305 -6.76 10.69 -9.49
CA THR A 305 -5.67 11.69 -9.45
C THR A 305 -4.29 11.02 -9.40
N TYR A 306 -4.14 9.99 -8.57
CA TYR A 306 -2.92 9.18 -8.50
C TYR A 306 -2.64 8.44 -9.80
N GLN A 307 -3.66 7.82 -10.41
CA GLN A 307 -3.50 7.10 -11.68
C GLN A 307 -3.08 8.03 -12.80
N LEU A 308 -3.64 9.25 -12.87
CA LEU A 308 -3.18 10.27 -13.81
C LEU A 308 -1.68 10.56 -13.58
N TYR A 309 -1.27 10.78 -12.33
CA TYR A 309 0.13 11.03 -12.02
C TYR A 309 1.05 9.88 -12.48
N VAL A 310 0.66 8.62 -12.22
CA VAL A 310 1.39 7.43 -12.69
C VAL A 310 1.43 7.36 -14.22
N ASP A 311 0.35 7.69 -14.91
CA ASP A 311 0.30 7.68 -16.37
C ASP A 311 1.22 8.77 -16.98
N ILE A 312 1.34 9.92 -16.31
CA ILE A 312 2.31 10.97 -16.63
C ILE A 312 3.75 10.46 -16.42
N GLN A 313 4.05 9.83 -15.28
CA GLN A 313 5.37 9.23 -15.02
C GLN A 313 5.72 8.17 -16.07
N LYS A 314 4.79 7.29 -16.41
CA LYS A 314 5.00 6.30 -17.48
C LYS A 314 5.34 6.97 -18.81
N CYS A 315 4.67 8.08 -19.16
CA CYS A 315 5.02 8.83 -20.35
C CYS A 315 6.44 9.43 -20.30
N ALA A 316 6.91 9.83 -19.12
CA ALA A 316 8.27 10.35 -18.91
C ALA A 316 9.32 9.23 -19.06
N GLN A 317 9.07 8.09 -18.42
CA GLN A 317 9.92 6.90 -18.52
C GLN A 317 10.05 6.44 -19.97
N GLU A 318 8.93 6.26 -20.69
CA GLU A 318 8.93 5.89 -22.10
C GLU A 318 9.73 6.90 -22.97
N ALA A 319 9.75 8.18 -22.59
CA ALA A 319 10.46 9.22 -23.32
C ALA A 319 11.98 9.22 -23.09
N LEU A 320 12.44 8.69 -21.95
CA LEU A 320 13.86 8.54 -21.62
C LEU A 320 14.43 7.23 -22.15
N GLU A 321 13.67 6.13 -22.07
CA GLU A 321 14.07 4.83 -22.60
C GLU A 321 14.10 4.82 -24.14
N ASN A 322 13.16 5.54 -24.76
CA ASN A 322 13.03 5.64 -26.22
C ASN A 322 13.13 7.10 -26.68
N PRO A 323 14.31 7.73 -26.54
CA PRO A 323 14.46 9.15 -26.83
C PRO A 323 14.33 9.41 -28.33
N ARG A 324 13.45 10.35 -28.70
CA ARG A 324 13.34 10.76 -30.11
C ARG A 324 14.59 11.52 -30.55
N ARG A 325 14.92 11.42 -31.84
CA ARG A 325 16.05 12.14 -32.46
C ARG A 325 15.93 13.64 -32.18
N GLY A 326 16.98 14.23 -31.62
CA GLY A 326 17.06 15.66 -31.32
C GLY A 326 16.44 16.09 -29.98
N GLN A 327 16.03 15.16 -29.11
CA GLN A 327 15.63 15.47 -27.73
C GLN A 327 16.70 16.28 -27.01
N LYS A 328 16.32 17.42 -26.44
CA LYS A 328 17.22 18.36 -25.78
C LYS A 328 17.40 18.01 -24.30
N GLN A 329 18.52 18.44 -23.73
CA GLN A 329 18.85 18.18 -22.32
C GLN A 329 17.76 18.71 -21.38
N SER A 330 17.25 19.93 -21.60
CA SER A 330 16.17 20.51 -20.81
C SER A 330 14.87 19.70 -20.83
N THR A 331 14.61 18.95 -21.91
CA THR A 331 13.45 18.05 -22.00
C THR A 331 13.70 16.75 -21.23
N LYS A 332 14.94 16.26 -21.20
CA LYS A 332 15.32 15.11 -20.39
C LYS A 332 15.25 15.44 -18.90
N GLU A 333 15.72 16.62 -18.51
CA GLU A 333 15.62 17.15 -17.14
C GLU A 333 14.17 17.17 -16.69
N PHE A 334 13.26 17.72 -17.49
CA PHE A 334 11.83 17.68 -17.18
C PHE A 334 11.29 16.25 -16.97
N TYR A 335 11.70 15.28 -17.79
CA TYR A 335 11.27 13.89 -17.58
C TYR A 335 11.85 13.27 -16.32
N ASN A 336 13.12 13.55 -16.00
CA ASN A 336 13.72 13.13 -14.75
C ASN A 336 13.02 13.77 -13.55
N ASP A 337 12.70 15.07 -13.61
CA ASP A 337 11.97 15.77 -12.55
C ASP A 337 10.60 15.12 -12.26
N VAL A 338 9.90 14.68 -13.31
CA VAL A 338 8.64 13.94 -13.19
C VAL A 338 8.84 12.55 -12.58
N LEU A 339 9.89 11.81 -12.97
CA LEU A 339 10.15 10.45 -12.45
C LEU A 339 10.73 10.42 -11.04
N ASN A 340 11.43 11.48 -10.67
CA ASN A 340 12.07 11.65 -9.37
C ASN A 340 11.17 12.44 -8.41
N ASP A 341 9.87 12.51 -8.71
CA ASP A 341 8.84 13.05 -7.83
C ASP A 341 9.12 14.51 -7.37
N VAL A 342 9.89 15.29 -8.15
CA VAL A 342 10.29 16.67 -7.80
C VAL A 342 9.06 17.55 -7.56
N TYR A 343 8.01 17.35 -8.36
CA TYR A 343 6.75 18.09 -8.28
C TYR A 343 5.85 17.69 -7.11
N LEU A 344 6.09 16.53 -6.46
CA LEU A 344 5.39 16.16 -5.23
C LEU A 344 5.93 16.90 -4.01
N GLY A 345 7.05 17.62 -4.17
CA GLY A 345 7.77 18.32 -3.13
C GLY A 345 8.52 17.36 -2.21
N THR A 346 9.66 17.80 -1.69
CA THR A 346 10.42 17.11 -0.64
C THR A 346 9.70 17.24 0.71
N GLY A 347 8.51 16.67 0.82
CA GLY A 347 7.84 16.49 2.10
C GLY A 347 8.26 15.15 2.71
N GLU A 348 9.48 15.13 3.27
CA GLU A 348 10.21 13.97 3.79
C GLU A 348 10.49 12.88 2.74
N PHE A 349 11.69 12.30 2.76
CA PHE A 349 12.27 11.34 1.80
C PHE A 349 12.97 11.96 0.59
N GLU A 350 14.18 12.48 0.86
CA GLU A 350 15.28 12.39 -0.10
C GLU A 350 15.54 10.90 -0.35
N VAL A 351 15.24 10.42 -1.56
CA VAL A 351 15.78 9.15 -2.06
C VAL A 351 16.87 9.55 -3.05
N GLU A 352 18.12 9.35 -2.66
CA GLU A 352 19.26 9.53 -3.57
C GLU A 352 19.09 8.58 -4.77
N ASP A 353 19.31 9.13 -5.97
CA ASP A 353 19.01 8.55 -7.29
C ASP A 353 19.74 7.23 -7.65
N ASP A 354 20.50 6.60 -6.74
CA ASP A 354 21.37 5.45 -7.05
C ASP A 354 20.84 4.07 -6.54
N GLU A 355 19.70 4.02 -5.83
CA GLU A 355 19.20 2.77 -5.23
C GLU A 355 18.07 2.05 -5.99
N ARG A 356 17.31 2.75 -6.85
CA ARG A 356 16.22 2.12 -7.65
C ARG A 356 16.73 1.04 -8.61
N ALA A 357 18.02 1.05 -8.97
CA ALA A 357 18.64 0.08 -9.88
C ALA A 357 19.17 -1.20 -9.19
N ARG A 358 19.18 -1.30 -7.85
CA ARG A 358 19.79 -2.44 -7.13
C ARG A 358 18.81 -3.42 -6.49
N LEU A 359 17.50 -3.20 -6.59
CA LEU A 359 16.49 -4.04 -5.95
C LEU A 359 15.63 -4.87 -6.94
N VAL A 360 16.11 -5.02 -8.17
CA VAL A 360 15.64 -6.09 -9.08
C VAL A 360 16.67 -7.21 -9.11
N TYR A 361 16.90 -7.87 -7.98
CA TYR A 361 17.45 -9.23 -7.91
C TYR A 361 16.94 -9.94 -6.66
#